data_AF-A0A966YFI0-F1
#
_entry.id   AF-A0A966YFI0-F1
#
_cell.length_a   1.000
_cell.length_b   1.000
_cell.length_c   1.000
_cell.angle_alpha   90.00
_cell.angle_beta   90.00
_cell.angle_gamma   90.00
#
_symmetry.space_group_name_H-M   'P 1'
#
loop_
_entity.id
_entity.type
_entity.pdbx_description
1 polymer ?
#
loop_
_entity_poly.entity_id
_entity_poly.type
_entity_poly.pdbx_seq_one_letter_code
_entity_poly.pdbx_strand_id
1 'polypeptide(L)'
;SWHSGWYNPAAGRPVPLVVPPTSEFVSEYSWGVPSSRVMPLYQQFRKPYPGAGYAPGSRPFMPTPDQPSDTVQFGIHAIRGPWGSY
;
A
#
# COMPACT_ATOMS: atom_id res chain seq x y z
N SER A 1 0.44 3.14 -4.93
CA SER A 1 0.37 1.73 -5.39
C SER A 1 -0.39 0.91 -4.34
N TRP A 2 -1.06 -0.21 -4.69
CA TRP A 2 -1.79 -1.06 -3.71
C TRP A 2 -0.85 -1.88 -2.81
N HIS A 3 0.40 -2.02 -3.23
CA HIS A 3 1.48 -2.63 -2.47
C HIS A 3 2.82 -1.98 -2.85
N SER A 4 3.84 -2.22 -2.04
CA SER A 4 5.24 -1.96 -2.36
C SER A 4 6.07 -3.25 -2.27
N GLY A 5 7.37 -3.15 -2.49
CA GLY A 5 8.31 -4.23 -2.22
C GLY A 5 8.52 -4.52 -0.73
N TRP A 6 7.90 -3.76 0.17
CA TRP A 6 8.05 -3.90 1.62
C TRP A 6 6.89 -4.66 2.26
N TYR A 7 7.18 -5.40 3.32
CA TYR A 7 6.19 -6.11 4.12
C TYR A 7 6.29 -5.73 5.61
N ASN A 8 5.18 -5.89 6.32
CA ASN A 8 5.18 -5.70 7.77
C ASN A 8 5.76 -6.95 8.45
N PRO A 9 6.87 -6.85 9.22
CA PRO A 9 7.51 -7.99 9.87
C PRO A 9 6.59 -8.81 10.79
N ALA A 10 5.62 -8.15 11.44
CA ALA A 10 4.65 -8.83 12.30
C ALA A 10 3.63 -9.68 11.53
N ALA A 11 3.35 -9.32 10.27
CA ALA A 11 2.41 -10.05 9.42
C ALA A 11 3.10 -11.03 8.45
N GLY A 12 4.40 -10.85 8.20
CA GLY A 12 5.16 -11.60 7.19
C GLY A 12 4.72 -11.32 5.74
N ARG A 13 3.89 -10.29 5.52
CA ARG A 13 3.32 -9.91 4.22
C ARG A 13 2.95 -8.43 4.17
N PRO A 14 2.79 -7.82 2.98
CA PRO A 14 2.22 -6.49 2.85
C PRO A 14 0.82 -6.44 3.49
N VAL A 15 0.54 -5.38 4.23
CA VAL A 15 -0.71 -5.20 4.99
C VAL A 15 -1.54 -4.09 4.33
N PRO A 16 -2.80 -4.39 3.94
CA PRO A 16 -3.69 -3.36 3.43
C PRO A 16 -4.31 -2.55 4.58
N LEU A 17 -4.20 -1.22 4.52
CA LEU A 17 -4.97 -0.30 5.34
C LEU A 17 -6.24 0.09 4.60
N VAL A 18 -7.39 -0.42 5.06
CA VAL A 18 -8.66 -0.13 4.39
C VAL A 18 -9.13 1.28 4.76
N VAL A 19 -9.33 2.12 3.75
CA VAL A 19 -9.82 3.51 3.88
C VAL A 19 -11.22 3.65 3.26
N PRO A 20 -11.97 4.73 3.56
CA PRO A 20 -13.26 4.96 2.94
C PRO A 20 -13.23 4.90 1.40
N PRO A 21 -14.30 4.45 0.72
CA PRO A 21 -14.37 4.40 -0.75
C PRO A 21 -14.18 5.77 -1.43
N THR A 22 -14.46 6.85 -0.71
CA THR A 22 -14.35 8.25 -1.13
C THR A 22 -12.93 8.82 -1.00
N SER A 23 -11.96 8.08 -0.45
CA SER A 23 -10.60 8.58 -0.28
C SER A 23 -9.87 8.76 -1.62
N GLU A 24 -9.62 9.99 -2.04
CA GLU A 24 -9.00 10.28 -3.34
C GLU A 24 -7.49 10.26 -3.35
N PHE A 25 -6.85 10.55 -2.21
CA PHE A 25 -5.41 10.71 -2.09
C PHE A 25 -4.88 9.95 -0.88
N VAL A 26 -3.60 9.57 -0.97
CA VAL A 26 -2.82 9.07 0.17
C VAL A 26 -1.57 9.94 0.32
N SER A 27 -1.24 10.23 1.58
CA SER A 27 -0.03 10.95 1.96
C SER A 27 0.98 9.96 2.53
N GLU A 28 2.20 9.98 2.01
CA GLU A 28 3.32 9.20 2.51
C GLU A 28 4.40 10.16 3.01
N TYR A 29 5.04 9.80 4.12
CA TYR A 29 6.04 10.62 4.79
C TYR A 29 7.42 9.98 4.72
N SER A 30 8.44 10.83 4.67
CA SER A 30 9.85 10.47 4.63
C SER A 30 10.63 11.32 5.63
N TRP A 31 11.65 10.71 6.23
CA TRP A 31 12.63 11.40 7.07
C TRP A 31 13.71 12.12 6.26
N GLY A 32 13.73 11.93 4.93
CA GLY A 32 14.60 12.63 3.99
C GLY A 32 13.91 13.79 3.25
N VAL A 33 14.54 14.26 2.17
CA VAL A 33 13.98 15.29 1.28
C VAL A 33 13.56 14.64 -0.04
N PRO A 34 12.30 14.84 -0.53
CA PRO A 34 11.20 15.54 0.14
C PRO A 34 10.63 14.75 1.32
N SER A 35 10.14 15.45 2.34
CA SER A 35 9.63 14.84 3.58
C SER A 35 8.20 14.30 3.47
N SER A 36 7.49 14.64 2.40
CA SER A 36 6.15 14.12 2.13
C SER A 36 5.85 14.04 0.64
N ARG A 37 5.01 13.09 0.27
CA ARG A 37 4.44 12.95 -1.07
C ARG A 37 2.96 12.61 -0.99
N VAL A 38 2.18 13.24 -1.86
CA VAL A 38 0.75 12.96 -2.02
C VAL A 38 0.56 12.32 -3.39
N MET A 39 -0.13 11.19 -3.43
CA MET A 39 -0.44 10.50 -4.67
C MET A 39 -1.93 10.16 -4.76
N PRO A 40 -2.51 10.13 -5.97
CA PRO A 40 -3.87 9.68 -6.16
C PRO A 40 -4.00 8.22 -5.73
N LEU A 41 -5.01 7.93 -4.93
CA LEU A 41 -5.41 6.59 -4.54
C LEU A 41 -6.53 6.13 -5.47
N TYR A 42 -6.20 5.35 -6.51
CA TYR A 42 -7.20 4.83 -7.42
C TYR A 42 -8.00 3.66 -6.82
N GLN A 43 -9.17 3.40 -7.40
CA GLN A 43 -9.98 2.24 -7.06
C GLN A 43 -9.26 0.96 -7.50
N GLN A 44 -8.86 0.12 -6.53
CA GLN A 44 -8.07 -1.09 -6.80
C GLN A 44 -8.94 -2.31 -7.07
N PHE A 45 -10.21 -2.27 -6.66
CA PHE A 45 -11.18 -3.31 -6.94
C PHE A 45 -11.99 -2.94 -8.18
N ARG A 46 -11.83 -3.71 -9.26
CA ARG A 46 -12.77 -3.72 -10.38
C ARG A 46 -13.68 -4.94 -10.22
N LYS A 47 -14.99 -4.76 -10.43
CA LYS A 47 -15.93 -5.88 -10.59
C LYS A 47 -15.90 -6.32 -12.06
N PRO A 48 -15.91 -7.64 -12.37
CA PRO A 48 -15.84 -8.78 -11.45
C PRO A 48 -14.45 -8.95 -10.82
N TYR A 49 -14.39 -9.56 -9.63
CA TYR A 49 -13.13 -9.90 -8.94
C TYR A 49 -12.20 -10.65 -9.91
N PRO A 50 -11.00 -10.11 -10.20
CA PRO A 50 -10.11 -10.68 -11.23
C PRO A 50 -9.45 -12.02 -10.84
N GLY A 51 -9.86 -12.63 -9.72
CA GLY A 51 -9.23 -13.82 -9.14
C GLY A 51 -8.15 -13.46 -8.11
N ALA A 52 -7.60 -14.48 -7.45
CA ALA A 52 -6.44 -14.31 -6.56
C ALA A 52 -5.23 -13.89 -7.40
N GLY A 53 -5.01 -12.58 -7.49
CA GLY A 53 -3.86 -12.01 -8.18
C GLY A 53 -2.59 -12.30 -7.40
N TYR A 54 -1.72 -13.16 -7.94
CA TYR A 54 -0.32 -13.16 -7.55
C TYR A 54 0.29 -11.83 -7.98
N ALA A 55 0.89 -11.08 -7.04
CA ALA A 55 1.74 -9.94 -7.39
C ALA A 55 2.92 -10.48 -8.22
N PRO A 56 3.04 -10.15 -9.52
CA PRO A 56 4.15 -10.62 -10.32
C PRO A 56 5.40 -9.85 -9.93
N GLY A 57 6.37 -10.54 -9.34
CA GLY A 57 7.65 -9.95 -8.94
C GLY A 57 8.52 -10.98 -8.23
N SER A 58 9.52 -11.51 -8.94
CA SER A 58 10.47 -12.54 -8.47
C SER A 58 11.45 -12.08 -7.38
N ARG A 59 11.15 -10.98 -6.68
CA ARG A 59 11.97 -10.47 -5.59
C ARG A 59 11.24 -10.71 -4.27
N PRO A 60 11.89 -11.36 -3.28
CA PRO A 60 11.30 -11.49 -1.96
C PRO A 60 10.98 -10.10 -1.43
N PHE A 61 9.81 -9.97 -0.77
CA PHE A 61 9.47 -8.73 -0.09
C PHE A 61 10.55 -8.42 0.95
N MET A 62 10.82 -7.13 1.15
CA MET A 62 11.81 -6.63 2.08
C MET A 62 11.15 -6.32 3.42
N PRO A 63 11.71 -6.76 4.56
CA PRO A 63 11.19 -6.36 5.87
C PRO A 63 11.44 -4.87 6.07
N THR A 64 10.66 -4.24 6.95
CA THR A 64 11.02 -2.92 7.47
C THR A 64 12.46 -2.93 8.00
N PRO A 65 13.33 -2.02 7.53
CA PRO A 65 14.71 -1.92 8.02
C PRO A 65 14.72 -1.32 9.43
N ASP A 66 15.80 -1.54 10.18
CA ASP A 66 15.96 -1.03 11.56
C ASP A 66 15.86 0.50 11.65
N GLN A 67 16.32 1.18 10.60
CA GLN A 67 16.24 2.63 10.45
C GLN A 67 15.45 2.95 9.17
N PRO A 68 14.10 3.01 9.26
CA PRO A 68 13.29 3.37 8.11
C PRO A 68 13.54 4.83 7.75
N SER A 69 13.66 5.11 6.45
CA SER A 69 13.69 6.45 5.88
C SER A 69 12.32 6.90 5.36
N ASP A 70 11.38 5.98 5.14
CA ASP A 70 10.07 6.27 4.54
C ASP A 70 8.96 5.36 5.10
N THR A 71 7.76 5.93 5.29
CA THR A 71 6.56 5.19 5.74
C THR A 71 6.17 4.01 4.86
N VAL A 72 6.54 4.01 3.58
CA VAL A 72 6.33 2.85 2.67
C VAL A 72 7.08 1.61 3.14
N GLN A 73 8.18 1.75 3.88
CA GLN A 73 8.98 0.64 4.37
C GLN A 73 8.31 -0.18 5.47
N PHE A 74 7.21 0.33 6.05
CA PHE A 74 6.39 -0.44 6.99
C PHE A 74 5.51 -1.50 6.30
N GLY A 75 5.45 -1.48 4.95
CA GLY A 75 4.66 -2.43 4.18
C GLY A 75 3.15 -2.31 4.41
N ILE A 76 2.68 -1.13 4.86
CA ILE A 76 1.26 -0.81 5.05
C ILE A 76 0.82 0.11 3.90
N HIS A 77 -0.24 -0.28 3.18
CA HIS A 77 -0.68 0.44 1.98
C HIS A 77 -2.18 0.70 1.99
N ALA A 78 -2.57 1.95 1.70
CA ALA A 78 -3.96 2.35 1.66
C ALA A 78 -4.72 1.66 0.51
N ILE A 79 -5.89 1.12 0.83
CA ILE A 79 -6.82 0.49 -0.12
C ILE A 79 -8.23 1.00 0.12
N ARG A 80 -8.89 1.50 -0.93
CA ARG A 80 -10.29 1.95 -0.84
C ARG A 80 -11.22 0.78 -0.52
N GLY A 81 -12.12 0.96 0.44
CA GLY A 81 -13.11 -0.04 0.81
C GLY A 81 -14.03 -0.45 -0.36
N PRO A 82 -14.40 -1.73 -0.49
CA PRO A 82 -15.24 -2.23 -1.59
C PRO A 82 -16.75 -1.94 -1.47
N TRP A 83 -17.20 -1.31 -0.38
CA TRP A 83 -18.63 -1.19 -0.02
C TRP A 83 -19.34 0.06 -0.54
N GLY A 84 -18.67 0.91 -1.35
CA GLY A 84 -19.23 2.18 -1.81
C GLY A 84 -18.95 2.55 -3.27
N SER A 85 -18.50 1.60 -4.10
CA SER A 85 -18.48 1.79 -5.55
C SER A 85 -19.91 1.68 -6.09
N TYR A 86 -20.62 2.80 -6.13
CA TYR A 86 -21.88 2.94 -6.86
C TYR A 86 -21.57 3.16 -8.35
#